data_AF-A0A3B8YBW2-F1
#
_entry.id   AF-A0A3B8YBW2-F1
#
_cell.length_a   1.000
_cell.length_b   1.000
_cell.length_c   1.000
_cell.angle_alpha   90.00
_cell.angle_beta   90.00
_cell.angle_gamma   90.00
#
_symmetry.space_group_name_H-M   'P 1'
#
loop_
_entity.id
_entity.type
_entity.pdbx_description
1 polymer ?
#
loop_
_entity_poly.entity_id
_entity_poly.type
_entity_poly.pdbx_seq_one_letter_code
_entity_poly.pdbx_strand_id
1 'polypeptide(L)'
;NTSLFALESRRSLADFDILGFNLSYELGATNILEMLDLAAIPLTWHERTQGDYPLVFAGGQTATSNPEPFADFFDFFALGDGEELLPEI
;
A
#
# COMPACT_ATOMS: atom_id res chain seq x y z
N ASN A 1 2.60 2.69 -22.97
CA ASN A 1 2.70 3.12 -21.57
C ASN A 1 2.45 1.89 -20.74
N THR A 2 3.49 1.26 -20.19
CA THR A 2 3.34 0.00 -19.44
C THR A 2 3.13 0.36 -17.98
N SER A 3 1.97 0.00 -17.43
CA SER A 3 1.66 0.15 -16.00
C SER A 3 2.70 -0.57 -15.15
N LEU A 4 2.96 -0.06 -13.94
CA LEU A 4 3.91 -0.66 -13.00
C LEU A 4 3.58 -2.15 -12.76
N PHE A 5 4.59 -3.02 -12.80
CA PHE A 5 4.41 -4.47 -12.69
C PHE A 5 5.35 -5.11 -11.67
N ALA A 6 4.93 -6.24 -11.11
CA ALA A 6 5.73 -7.04 -10.21
C ALA A 6 6.92 -7.68 -10.94
N LEU A 7 8.11 -7.62 -10.34
CA LEU A 7 9.34 -8.10 -10.98
C LEU A 7 9.30 -9.60 -11.33
N GLU A 8 8.73 -10.42 -10.43
CA GLU A 8 8.71 -11.89 -10.56
C GLU A 8 7.76 -12.38 -11.66
N SER A 9 6.51 -11.92 -11.63
CA SER A 9 5.45 -12.41 -12.52
C SER A 9 5.19 -11.53 -13.73
N ARG A 10 5.74 -10.29 -13.74
CA ARG A 10 5.36 -9.21 -14.67
C ARG A 10 3.86 -8.93 -14.70
N ARG A 11 3.17 -9.27 -13.60
CA ARG A 11 1.75 -8.96 -13.40
C ARG A 11 1.59 -7.49 -13.03
N SER A 12 0.55 -6.86 -13.54
CA SER A 12 0.17 -5.49 -13.14
C SER A 12 -0.05 -5.44 -11.62
N LEU A 13 0.35 -4.36 -10.96
CA LEU A 13 0.07 -4.21 -9.53
C LEU A 13 -1.44 -4.16 -9.23
N ALA A 14 -2.25 -3.67 -10.16
CA ALA A 14 -3.71 -3.60 -10.02
C ALA A 14 -4.38 -4.98 -10.00
N ASP A 15 -3.70 -6.05 -10.44
CA ASP A 15 -4.29 -7.39 -10.48
C ASP A 15 -4.08 -8.17 -9.17
N PHE A 16 -3.33 -7.64 -8.21
CA PHE A 16 -3.12 -8.29 -6.91
C PHE A 16 -4.34 -8.07 -6.00
N ASP A 17 -4.53 -8.97 -5.04
CA ASP A 17 -5.57 -8.81 -4.03
C ASP A 17 -5.13 -7.81 -2.93
N ILE A 18 -3.83 -7.78 -2.62
CA ILE A 18 -3.25 -6.96 -1.56
C ILE A 18 -1.86 -6.45 -1.98
N LEU A 19 -1.57 -5.19 -1.66
CA LEU A 19 -0.27 -4.54 -1.76
C LEU A 19 0.21 -4.08 -0.38
N GLY A 20 1.35 -4.62 0.06
CA GLY A 20 1.99 -4.28 1.34
C GLY A 20 3.25 -3.45 1.16
N PHE A 21 3.37 -2.37 1.91
CA PHE A 21 4.54 -1.47 1.89
C PHE A 21 5.19 -1.37 3.27
N ASN A 22 6.51 -1.17 3.28
CA ASN A 22 7.25 -0.80 4.49
C ASN A 22 7.48 0.72 4.52
N LEU A 23 6.77 1.42 5.41
CA LEU A 23 6.89 2.85 5.64
C LEU A 23 7.76 3.09 6.89
N SER A 24 9.08 3.11 6.69
CA SER A 24 10.06 3.34 7.76
C SER A 24 10.44 4.82 7.97
N TYR A 25 10.07 5.70 7.04
CA TYR A 25 10.35 7.14 7.12
C TYR A 25 9.29 7.93 6.33
N GLU A 26 9.04 9.19 6.71
CA GLU A 26 7.94 10.02 6.17
C GLU A 26 8.02 10.23 4.65
N LEU A 27 9.22 10.52 4.12
CA LEU A 27 9.42 10.68 2.67
C LEU A 27 9.16 9.39 1.88
N GLY A 28 9.12 8.23 2.54
CA GLY A 28 8.76 6.96 1.91
C GLY A 28 7.31 6.97 1.40
N ALA A 29 6.43 7.74 2.02
CA ALA A 29 5.02 7.81 1.63
C ALA A 29 4.85 8.36 0.21
N THR A 30 5.59 9.39 -0.18
CA THR A 30 5.48 9.96 -1.53
C THR A 30 5.89 8.98 -2.61
N ASN A 31 6.87 8.12 -2.34
CA ASN A 31 7.28 7.06 -3.27
C ASN A 31 6.18 6.00 -3.42
N ILE A 32 5.49 5.66 -2.33
CA ILE A 32 4.36 4.74 -2.37
C ILE A 32 3.22 5.33 -3.22
N LEU A 33 2.89 6.60 -3.02
CA LEU A 33 1.84 7.27 -3.81
C LEU A 33 2.21 7.35 -5.30
N GLU A 34 3.46 7.65 -5.63
CA GLU A 34 3.95 7.62 -7.01
C GLU A 34 3.82 6.22 -7.62
N MET A 35 4.12 5.15 -6.85
CA MET A 35 3.93 3.78 -7.33
C MET A 35 2.47 3.46 -7.62
N LEU A 36 1.53 3.95 -6.80
CA LEU A 36 0.09 3.80 -7.04
C LEU A 36 -0.34 4.55 -8.31
N ASP A 37 0.12 5.80 -8.48
CA ASP A 37 -0.17 6.60 -9.69
C ASP A 37 0.34 5.92 -10.97
N LEU A 38 1.60 5.45 -10.95
CA LEU A 38 2.20 4.70 -12.06
C LEU A 38 1.50 3.36 -12.34
N ALA A 39 0.86 2.77 -11.32
CA ALA A 39 0.07 1.55 -11.45
C ALA A 39 -1.38 1.82 -11.89
N ALA A 40 -1.78 3.09 -12.02
CA ALA A 40 -3.17 3.53 -12.22
C ALA A 40 -4.12 3.03 -11.11
N ILE A 41 -3.64 2.99 -9.88
CA ILE A 41 -4.43 2.69 -8.67
C ILE A 41 -4.80 4.01 -7.99
N PRO A 42 -6.08 4.25 -7.66
CA PRO A 42 -6.49 5.47 -6.96
C PRO A 42 -5.72 5.68 -5.65
N LEU A 43 -5.32 6.92 -5.40
CA LEU A 43 -4.44 7.25 -4.26
C LEU A 43 -5.16 7.09 -2.92
N THR A 44 -6.42 7.49 -2.83
CA THR A 44 -7.16 7.42 -1.57
C THR A 44 -7.87 6.08 -1.39
N TRP A 45 -7.95 5.59 -0.15
CA TRP A 45 -8.71 4.37 0.15
C TRP A 45 -10.17 4.52 -0.27
N HIS A 46 -10.75 5.72 -0.09
CA HIS A 46 -12.14 5.98 -0.40
C HIS A 46 -12.43 5.80 -1.90
N GLU A 47 -11.57 6.31 -2.78
CA GLU A 47 -11.72 6.12 -4.22
C GLU A 47 -11.56 4.65 -4.63
N ARG A 48 -10.67 3.90 -3.97
CA ARG A 48 -10.50 2.47 -4.23
C ARG A 48 -11.75 1.65 -3.89
N THR A 49 -12.52 2.02 -2.85
CA THR A 49 -13.78 1.31 -2.51
C THR A 49 -14.85 1.34 -3.60
N GLN A 50 -14.73 2.22 -4.59
CA GLN A 50 -15.69 2.33 -5.70
C GLN A 50 -15.42 1.35 -6.85
N GLY A 51 -14.31 0.60 -6.78
CA GLY A 51 -13.89 -0.34 -7.82
C GLY A 51 -13.28 -1.63 -7.27
N ASP A 52 -12.77 -2.44 -8.17
CA ASP A 52 -12.03 -3.67 -7.84
C ASP A 52 -10.53 -3.34 -7.87
N TYR A 53 -10.01 -2.92 -6.73
CA TYR A 53 -8.62 -2.52 -6.53
C TYR A 53 -8.02 -3.30 -5.35
N PRO A 54 -6.69 -3.56 -5.35
CA PRO A 54 -6.03 -4.20 -4.22
C PRO A 54 -6.23 -3.40 -2.93
N LEU A 55 -6.31 -4.12 -1.81
CA LEU A 55 -6.11 -3.51 -0.50
C LEU A 55 -4.66 -3.03 -0.37
N VAL A 56 -4.47 -1.77 0.02
CA VAL A 56 -3.16 -1.17 0.20
C VAL A 56 -2.91 -0.94 1.68
N PHE A 57 -1.87 -1.56 2.22
CA PHE A 57 -1.49 -1.38 3.62
C PHE A 57 -0.02 -1.04 3.79
N ALA A 58 0.30 -0.41 4.92
CA ALA A 58 1.67 -0.16 5.32
C ALA A 58 1.97 -0.68 6.73
N GLY A 59 3.17 -1.23 6.89
CA GLY A 59 3.80 -1.46 8.18
C GLY A 59 5.07 -0.61 8.33
N GLY A 60 5.86 -0.87 9.37
CA GLY A 60 7.11 -0.17 9.62
C GLY A 60 7.00 0.92 10.68
N GLN A 61 8.13 1.51 11.04
CA GLN A 61 8.25 2.40 12.20
C GLN A 61 7.39 3.66 12.10
N THR A 62 7.33 4.30 10.92
CA THR A 62 6.52 5.51 10.72
C THR A 62 5.04 5.18 10.70
N ALA A 63 4.63 4.12 9.98
CA ALA A 63 3.26 3.61 9.97
C ALA A 63 2.78 3.24 11.39
N THR A 64 3.63 2.62 12.21
CA THR A 64 3.26 2.20 13.56
C THR A 64 3.23 3.36 14.55
N SER A 65 4.17 4.31 14.44
CA SER A 65 4.33 5.38 15.43
C SER A 65 3.40 6.57 15.17
N ASN A 66 3.10 6.89 13.91
CA ASN A 66 2.26 8.02 13.54
C ASN A 66 1.52 7.77 12.21
N PRO A 67 0.48 6.91 12.20
CA PRO A 67 -0.26 6.55 10.99
C PRO A 67 -1.21 7.65 10.48
N GLU A 68 -1.71 8.51 11.37
CA GLU A 68 -2.77 9.48 11.07
C GLU A 68 -2.50 10.38 9.84
N PRO A 69 -1.29 10.91 9.62
CA PRO A 69 -1.00 11.74 8.46
C PRO A 69 -1.13 11.02 7.10
N PHE A 70 -1.13 9.69 7.11
CA PHE A 70 -1.18 8.86 5.91
C PHE A 70 -2.51 8.11 5.77
N ALA A 71 -3.43 8.25 6.73
CA ALA A 71 -4.63 7.43 6.81
C ALA A 71 -5.59 7.56 5.62
N ASP A 72 -5.54 8.68 4.89
CA ASP A 72 -6.36 8.85 3.67
C ASP A 72 -5.88 7.97 2.51
N PHE A 73 -4.65 7.45 2.55
CA PHE A 73 -4.02 6.73 1.44
C PHE A 73 -3.95 5.21 1.62
N PHE A 74 -4.06 4.71 2.85
CA PHE A 74 -3.95 3.29 3.18
C PHE A 74 -5.28 2.75 3.68
N ASP A 75 -5.62 1.53 3.28
CA ASP A 75 -6.82 0.83 3.72
C ASP A 75 -6.71 0.38 5.19
N PHE A 76 -5.50 0.00 5.61
CA PHE A 76 -5.16 -0.24 7.01
C PHE A 76 -3.64 -0.14 7.25
N PHE A 77 -3.23 -0.10 8.52
CA PHE A 77 -1.84 -0.19 8.93
C PHE A 77 -1.60 -1.44 9.76
N ALA A 78 -0.50 -2.14 9.46
CA ALA A 78 -0.01 -3.23 10.28
C ALA A 78 0.82 -2.66 11.43
N LEU A 79 0.24 -2.65 12.64
CA LEU A 79 0.89 -2.14 13.86
C LEU A 79 1.69 -3.26 14.54
N GLY A 80 2.96 -3.00 14.85
CA GLY A 80 3.87 -3.95 15.51
C GLY A 80 4.99 -4.46 14.61
N ASP A 81 5.82 -5.38 15.12
CA ASP A 81 6.72 -6.16 14.27
C ASP A 81 5.83 -7.13 13.47
N GLY A 82 5.71 -6.93 12.16
CA GLY A 82 4.75 -7.64 11.29
C GLY A 82 4.85 -9.18 11.23
N GLU A 83 5.61 -9.81 12.12
CA GLU A 83 5.67 -11.27 12.33
C GLU A 83 4.41 -11.84 13.01
N GLU A 84 3.70 -11.08 13.85
CA GLU A 84 2.49 -11.59 14.55
C GLU A 84 1.19 -11.49 13.74
N LEU A 85 1.15 -10.68 12.68
CA LEU A 85 -0.09 -10.36 11.94
C LEU A 85 -0.33 -11.24 10.70
N LEU A 86 0.68 -11.96 10.21
CA LEU A 86 0.55 -12.75 8.98
C LEU A 86 -0.30 -14.04 9.09
N PRO A 87 -0.48 -14.69 10.25
CA PRO A 87 -1.32 -15.90 10.31
C PRO A 87 -2.84 -15.63 10.32
N GLU A 88 -3.29 -14.38 10.46
CA GLU A 88 -4.70 -14.05 10.73
C GLU A 88 -5.41 -13.24 9.61
N ILE A 89 -4.77 -13.05 8.46
CA ILE A 89 -5.37 -12.37 7.27
C ILE A 89 -5.61 -13.36 6.14
#